data_AF-A0AAV2AZZ2-F1
#
_entry.id   AF-A0AAV2AZZ2-F1
#
_cell.length_a   1.000
_cell.length_b   1.000
_cell.length_c   1.000
_cell.angle_alpha   90.00
_cell.angle_beta   90.00
_cell.angle_gamma   90.00
#
_symmetry.space_group_name_H-M   'P 1'
#
loop_
_entity.id
_entity.type
_entity.pdbx_description
1 polymer ?
#
loop_
_entity_poly.entity_id
_entity_poly.type
_entity_poly.pdbx_seq_one_letter_code
_entity_poly.pdbx_strand_id
1 'polypeptide(L)'
;MISVDKKIINEEIQTFEAGFFMMFAVYYTLNIEYSEMACVTLEFIQRCFLSMNPDKPSKASKRKKSAMNQKVLTLLNRHGF
;
A
#
# COMPACT_ATOMS: atom_id res chain seq x y z
N MET A 1 1.03 -8.88 -16.25
CA MET A 1 -0.14 -9.76 -16.39
C MET A 1 -0.97 -9.68 -15.13
N ILE A 2 -2.25 -9.32 -15.22
CA ILE A 2 -3.17 -9.33 -14.08
C ILE A 2 -4.15 -10.48 -14.24
N SER A 3 -4.32 -11.26 -13.18
CA SER A 3 -5.32 -12.32 -13.12
C SER A 3 -6.32 -12.10 -11.99
N VAL A 4 -7.57 -12.45 -12.23
CA VAL A 4 -8.64 -12.52 -11.23
C VAL A 4 -9.31 -13.88 -11.41
N ASP A 5 -9.56 -14.59 -10.31
CA ASP A 5 -10.11 -15.95 -10.32
C ASP A 5 -9.34 -16.91 -11.24
N LYS A 6 -8.01 -16.78 -11.26
CA LYS A 6 -7.08 -17.55 -12.10
C LYS A 6 -7.26 -17.33 -13.60
N LYS A 7 -8.08 -16.35 -14.02
CA LYS A 7 -8.21 -15.92 -15.41
C LYS A 7 -7.39 -14.68 -15.66
N ILE A 8 -6.58 -14.70 -16.71
CA ILE A 8 -5.84 -13.52 -17.16
C ILE A 8 -6.82 -12.57 -17.81
N ILE A 9 -6.93 -11.36 -17.28
CA ILE A 9 -7.84 -10.33 -17.82
C ILE A 9 -7.07 -9.27 -18.58
N ASN A 10 -5.79 -9.07 -18.24
CA ASN A 10 -4.96 -8.08 -18.91
C ASN A 10 -3.55 -8.63 -19.22
N GLU A 11 -3.35 -8.95 -20.49
CA GLU A 11 -2.07 -9.40 -21.08
C GLU A 11 -1.20 -8.22 -21.55
N GLU A 12 -1.77 -7.01 -21.70
CA GLU A 12 -1.04 -5.82 -22.16
C GLU A 12 -0.09 -5.27 -21.10
N ILE A 13 -0.25 -5.69 -19.84
CA ILE A 13 0.66 -5.35 -18.75
C ILE A 13 1.88 -6.26 -18.84
N GLN A 14 2.91 -5.77 -19.52
CA GLN A 14 4.14 -6.51 -19.77
C GLN A 14 5.20 -6.34 -18.68
N THR A 15 5.06 -5.33 -17.83
CA THR A 15 6.03 -5.02 -16.77
C THR A 15 5.45 -5.17 -15.36
N PHE A 16 6.32 -5.45 -14.41
CA PHE A 16 5.94 -5.58 -13.01
C PHE A 16 5.43 -4.25 -12.46
N GLU A 17 6.10 -3.14 -12.79
CA GLU A 17 5.76 -1.80 -12.32
C GLU A 17 4.34 -1.40 -12.74
N ALA A 18 3.99 -1.65 -14.01
CA ALA A 18 2.64 -1.37 -14.52
C ALA A 18 1.58 -2.21 -13.81
N GLY A 19 1.86 -3.49 -13.52
CA GLY A 19 0.98 -4.36 -12.75
C GLY A 19 0.82 -3.89 -11.30
N PHE A 20 1.93 -3.49 -10.67
CA PHE A 20 1.93 -2.96 -9.32
C PHE A 20 1.16 -1.65 -9.21
N PHE A 21 1.36 -0.70 -10.14
CA PHE A 21 0.61 0.55 -10.17
C PHE A 21 -0.89 0.31 -10.33
N MET A 22 -1.28 -0.65 -11.17
CA MET A 22 -2.69 -0.99 -11.33
C MET A 22 -3.27 -1.66 -10.09
N MET A 23 -2.56 -2.59 -9.45
CA MET A 23 -2.98 -3.18 -8.18
C MET A 23 -3.15 -2.12 -7.09
N PHE A 24 -2.21 -1.19 -7.00
CA PHE A 24 -2.27 -0.06 -6.07
C PHE A 24 -3.46 0.86 -6.37
N ALA A 25 -3.66 1.25 -7.63
CA ALA A 25 -4.76 2.13 -8.03
C ALA A 25 -6.14 1.50 -7.77
N VAL A 26 -6.28 0.21 -8.10
CA VAL A 26 -7.53 -0.54 -7.94
C VAL A 26 -7.86 -0.79 -6.47
N TYR A 27 -6.84 -1.01 -5.62
CA TYR A 27 -7.03 -1.09 -4.17
C TYR A 27 -7.67 0.18 -3.59
N TYR A 28 -7.14 1.36 -3.92
CA TYR A 28 -7.63 2.62 -3.35
C TYR A 28 -8.85 3.22 -4.07
N THR A 29 -9.01 2.96 -5.36
CA THR A 29 -10.10 3.56 -6.17
C THR A 29 -11.34 2.67 -6.18
N LEU A 30 -11.16 1.35 -6.27
CA LEU A 30 -12.25 0.39 -6.41
C LEU A 30 -12.52 -0.40 -5.13
N ASN A 31 -11.77 -0.14 -4.05
CA ASN A 31 -11.86 -0.86 -2.77
C ASN A 31 -11.83 -2.39 -2.94
N ILE A 32 -10.98 -2.89 -3.85
CA ILE A 32 -10.80 -4.33 -4.01
C ILE A 32 -10.08 -4.88 -2.78
N GLU A 33 -10.68 -5.87 -2.15
CA GLU A 33 -10.09 -6.55 -0.99
C GLU A 33 -9.07 -7.59 -1.47
N TYR A 34 -7.80 -7.34 -1.17
CA TYR A 34 -6.72 -8.32 -1.37
C TYR A 34 -6.46 -9.11 -0.09
N SER A 35 -5.56 -10.10 -0.17
CA SER A 35 -5.05 -10.80 1.01
C SER A 35 -4.49 -9.81 2.05
N GLU A 36 -4.69 -10.10 3.34
CA GLU A 36 -4.27 -9.27 4.46
C GLU A 36 -2.81 -8.77 4.32
N MET A 37 -1.89 -9.65 3.93
CA MET A 37 -0.47 -9.30 3.76
C MET A 37 -0.24 -8.33 2.60
N ALA A 38 -1.02 -8.45 1.53
CA ALA A 38 -0.95 -7.54 0.38
C ALA A 38 -1.50 -6.15 0.76
N CYS A 39 -2.62 -6.09 1.48
CA CYS A 39 -3.18 -4.85 2.00
C CYS A 39 -2.18 -4.11 2.89
N VAL A 40 -1.54 -4.80 3.84
CA VAL A 40 -0.49 -4.21 4.70
C VAL A 40 0.68 -3.65 3.90
N THR A 41 1.07 -4.33 2.81
CA THR A 41 2.16 -3.88 1.94
C THR A 41 1.78 -2.63 1.15
N LEU A 42 0.56 -2.59 0.58
CA LEU A 42 0.06 -1.43 -0.15
C LEU A 42 -0.08 -0.22 0.77
N GLU A 43 -0.61 -0.41 1.99
CA GLU A 43 -0.69 0.64 3.01
C GLU A 43 0.69 1.14 3.43
N PHE A 44 1.65 0.24 3.62
CA PHE A 44 3.04 0.62 3.92
C PHE A 44 3.61 1.50 2.82
N ILE A 45 3.38 1.15 1.55
CA ILE A 45 3.89 1.90 0.41
C ILE A 45 3.21 3.27 0.31
N GLN A 46 1.89 3.33 0.51
CA GLN A 46 1.15 4.59 0.55
C GLN A 46 1.69 5.53 1.64
N ARG A 47 1.95 4.99 2.85
CA ARG A 47 2.43 5.78 4.00
C ARG A 47 3.88 6.21 3.86
N CYS A 48 4.77 5.32 3.42
CA CYS A 48 6.21 5.57 3.43
C CYS A 48 6.73 6.28 2.18
N PHE A 49 6.09 6.10 1.02
CA PHE A 49 6.64 6.61 -0.25
C PHE A 49 5.75 7.65 -0.92
N LEU A 50 4.44 7.62 -0.68
CA LEU A 50 3.49 8.46 -1.44
C LEU A 50 2.83 9.54 -0.60
N SER A 51 2.97 9.47 0.73
CA SER A 51 2.37 10.42 1.70
C SER A 51 0.88 10.73 1.44
N MET A 52 0.15 9.88 0.71
CA MET A 52 -1.24 10.14 0.30
C MET A 52 -2.22 10.10 1.48
N ASN A 53 -1.83 9.43 2.56
CA ASN A 53 -2.50 9.52 3.84
C ASN A 53 -1.43 9.71 4.92
N PRO A 54 -1.04 10.96 5.22
CA PRO A 54 -0.11 11.22 6.30
C PRO A 54 -0.74 10.75 7.62
N ASP A 55 0.05 10.18 8.53
CA ASP A 55 -0.37 9.67 9.85
C ASP A 55 -1.07 10.70 10.77
N LYS A 56 -1.33 11.91 10.27
CA LYS A 56 -2.05 12.98 10.96
C LYS A 56 -3.51 12.97 10.53
N PRO A 57 -4.43 12.35 11.30
CA PRO A 57 -5.75 12.94 11.39
C PRO A 57 -5.56 14.39 11.82
N SER A 58 -6.16 15.33 11.08
CA SER A 58 -6.37 16.69 11.55
C SER A 58 -6.93 16.62 12.98
N LYS A 59 -6.09 16.94 13.97
CA LYS A 59 -6.38 17.12 15.40
C LYS A 59 -7.58 16.32 15.95
N ALA A 60 -7.63 15.00 15.79
CA ALA A 60 -8.64 14.20 16.49
C ALA A 60 -8.23 12.73 16.67
N SER A 61 -7.97 12.39 17.94
CA SER A 61 -8.16 11.08 18.57
C SER A 61 -7.12 9.95 18.33
N LYS A 62 -6.37 9.73 19.42
CA LYS A 62 -6.00 8.43 20.04
C LYS A 62 -5.30 7.37 19.18
N ARG A 63 -3.97 7.32 19.37
CA ARG A 63 -3.05 6.16 19.25
C ARG A 63 -3.76 4.80 19.10
N LYS A 64 -3.93 4.33 17.86
CA LYS A 64 -3.85 2.88 17.61
C LYS A 64 -2.38 2.54 17.45
N LYS A 65 -1.89 1.56 18.21
CA LYS A 65 -0.53 1.03 18.06
C LYS A 65 -0.42 0.53 16.62
N SER A 66 0.36 1.24 15.80
CA SER A 66 0.71 0.81 14.46
C SER A 66 1.25 -0.61 14.54
N ALA A 67 0.73 -1.51 13.69
CA ALA A 67 1.20 -2.88 13.53
C ALA A 67 2.62 -2.94 12.91
N MET A 68 3.25 -1.79 12.64
CA MET A 68 4.60 -1.70 12.13
C MET A 68 5.64 -1.99 13.23
N ASN A 69 6.60 -2.84 12.88
CA ASN A 69 7.74 -3.14 13.72
C ASN A 69 8.51 -1.84 14.05
N GLN A 70 8.75 -1.58 15.33
CA GLN A 70 9.44 -0.39 15.84
C GLN A 70 10.80 -0.16 15.15
N LYS A 71 11.50 -1.23 14.76
CA LYS A 71 12.80 -1.13 14.06
C LYS A 71 12.66 -0.51 12.67
N VAL A 72 11.57 -0.83 11.95
CA VAL A 72 11.29 -0.29 10.62
C VAL A 72 10.94 1.20 10.71
N LEU A 73 10.14 1.58 11.71
CA LEU A 73 9.83 2.99 11.99
C LEU A 73 11.09 3.80 12.32
N THR A 74 12.04 3.26 13.09
CA THR A 74 13.30 3.96 13.38
C THR A 74 14.19 4.14 12.15
N LEU A 75 14.15 3.22 11.18
CA LEU A 75 14.94 3.34 9.96
C LEU A 75 14.38 4.42 9.02
N LEU A 76 13.06 4.48 8.88
CA LEU A 76 12.37 5.52 8.12
C LEU A 76 12.66 6.92 8.69
N ASN A 77 12.55 7.07 10.00
CA ASN A 77 12.82 8.35 10.68
C ASN A 77 14.30 8.77 10.65
N ARG A 78 15.24 7.83 10.51
CA ARG A 78 16.68 8.13 10.48
C ARG A 78 17.18 8.54 9.10
N HIS A 79 16.55 8.06 8.04
CA HIS A 79 16.99 8.31 6.66
C HIS A 79 16.15 9.31 5.88
N GLY A 80 15.11 9.91 6.48
CA GLY A 80 14.43 11.08 5.92
C GLY A 80 13.84 10.83 4.53
N PHE A 81 12.93 9.86 4.46
CA PHE A 81 11.95 9.78 3.38
C PHE A 81 10.65 10.47 3.83
#